data_AF-N1QQD1-F1
#
_entry.id   AF-N1QQD1-F1
#
_cell.length_a   1.000
_cell.length_b   1.000
_cell.length_c   1.000
_cell.angle_alpha   90.00
_cell.angle_beta   90.00
_cell.angle_gamma   90.00
#
_symmetry.space_group_name_H-M   'P 1'
#
loop_
_entity.id
_entity.type
_entity.pdbx_description
1 polymer ?
#
loop_
_entity_poly.entity_id
_entity_poly.type
_entity_poly.pdbx_seq_one_letter_code
_entity_poly.pdbx_strand_id
1 'polypeptide(L)'
;MKPTSSVTGEIDFMDEFVSKYCDFRSVEKWRYELLVSSLVNMFDNLETFRDEYQDSDSIRKGVEEWHLSAQRAQAAAAGPATTKEQSLGLLEQVE
;
A
#
# COMPACT_ATOMS: atom_id res chain seq x y z
N MET A 1 22.09 -10.59 5.33
CA MET A 1 22.03 -11.86 4.59
C MET A 1 21.62 -11.59 3.14
N LYS A 2 22.21 -12.26 2.14
CA LYS A 2 21.62 -12.31 0.77
C LYS A 2 20.41 -13.26 0.81
N PRO A 3 19.29 -12.97 0.11
CA PRO A 3 18.20 -13.92 0.00
C PRO A 3 18.74 -15.24 -0.58
N THR A 4 18.42 -16.35 0.08
CA THR A 4 18.73 -17.69 -0.42
C THR A 4 17.91 -17.92 -1.69
N SER A 5 18.51 -18.53 -2.70
CA SER A 5 18.00 -18.65 -4.07
C SER A 5 16.58 -19.23 -4.20
N SER A 6 16.04 -19.86 -3.16
CA SER A 6 14.71 -20.50 -3.18
C SER A 6 13.56 -19.48 -3.24
N VAL A 7 13.64 -18.38 -2.48
CA VAL A 7 12.53 -17.43 -2.33
C VAL A 7 12.28 -16.61 -3.61
N THR A 8 13.33 -16.32 -4.37
CA THR A 8 13.21 -15.58 -5.64
C THR A 8 12.49 -16.40 -6.70
N GLY A 9 12.75 -17.70 -6.78
CA GLY A 9 12.08 -18.59 -7.74
C GLY A 9 10.58 -18.77 -7.44
N GLU A 10 10.18 -18.75 -6.17
CA GLU A 10 8.77 -18.83 -5.77
C GLU A 10 7.99 -17.55 -6.12
N ILE A 11 8.63 -16.37 -6.03
CA ILE A 11 8.04 -15.09 -6.43
C ILE A 11 7.83 -15.05 -7.94
N ASP A 12 8.84 -15.42 -8.72
CA ASP A 12 8.76 -15.42 -10.19
C ASP A 12 7.69 -16.42 -10.68
N PHE A 13 7.58 -17.59 -10.04
CA PHE A 13 6.53 -18.56 -10.32
C PHE A 13 5.12 -18.00 -10.03
N MET A 14 4.93 -17.33 -8.89
CA MET A 14 3.64 -16.74 -8.56
C MET A 14 3.26 -15.62 -9.53
N ASP A 15 4.21 -14.79 -9.94
CA ASP A 15 3.95 -13.71 -10.90
C ASP A 15 3.59 -14.28 -12.29
N GLU A 16 4.30 -15.33 -12.75
CA GLU A 16 3.96 -16.04 -14.00
C GLU A 16 2.58 -16.70 -13.92
N PHE A 17 2.26 -17.36 -12.80
CA PHE A 17 0.97 -18.01 -12.60
C PHE A 17 -0.18 -16.99 -12.62
N VAL A 18 -0.04 -15.89 -11.86
CA VAL A 18 -1.03 -14.83 -11.82
C VAL A 18 -1.19 -14.20 -13.20
N SER A 19 -0.09 -13.86 -13.89
CA SER A 19 -0.12 -13.29 -15.24
C SER A 19 -0.80 -14.21 -16.26
N LYS A 20 -0.61 -15.52 -16.15
CA LYS A 20 -1.14 -16.50 -17.10
C LYS A 20 -2.60 -16.86 -16.87
N TYR A 21 -3.05 -16.88 -15.61
CA TYR A 21 -4.35 -17.43 -15.24
C TYR A 21 -5.29 -16.42 -14.57
N CYS A 22 -4.82 -15.21 -14.27
CA CYS A 22 -5.62 -14.17 -13.62
C CYS A 22 -5.42 -12.81 -14.30
N ASP A 23 -6.50 -12.04 -14.46
CA ASP A 23 -6.42 -10.65 -14.96
C ASP A 23 -5.96 -9.65 -13.87
N PHE A 24 -5.22 -10.13 -12.87
CA PHE A 24 -4.70 -9.27 -11.82
C PHE A 24 -3.46 -8.52 -12.32
N ARG A 25 -3.36 -7.25 -11.92
CA ARG A 25 -2.14 -6.47 -12.16
C ARG A 25 -0.97 -7.12 -11.42
N SER A 26 0.16 -7.26 -12.10
CA SER A 26 1.43 -7.70 -11.50
C SER A 26 1.71 -6.93 -10.22
N VAL A 27 2.09 -7.64 -9.17
CA VAL A 27 2.39 -7.04 -7.88
C VAL A 27 3.74 -6.33 -7.98
N GLU A 28 3.81 -5.08 -7.50
CA GLU A 28 5.06 -4.32 -7.51
C GLU A 28 6.14 -5.00 -6.65
N LYS A 29 7.38 -4.99 -7.15
CA LYS A 29 8.52 -5.67 -6.52
C LYS A 29 8.70 -5.37 -5.04
N TRP A 30 8.48 -4.13 -4.62
CA TRP A 30 8.63 -3.70 -3.23
C TRP A 30 7.68 -4.45 -2.27
N ARG A 31 6.51 -4.91 -2.73
CA ARG A 31 5.59 -5.71 -1.91
C ARG A 31 6.13 -7.11 -1.65
N TYR A 32 6.80 -7.71 -2.64
CA TYR A 32 7.49 -8.98 -2.46
C TYR A 32 8.71 -8.82 -1.54
N GLU A 33 9.50 -7.76 -1.72
CA GLU A 33 10.62 -7.45 -0.84
C GLU A 33 10.16 -7.30 0.62
N LEU A 34 9.03 -6.63 0.87
CA LEU A 34 8.42 -6.49 2.19
C LEU A 34 7.99 -7.85 2.79
N LEU A 35 7.37 -8.73 2.00
CA LEU A 35 6.96 -10.06 2.46
C LEU A 35 8.18 -10.90 2.86
N VAL A 36 9.21 -10.92 2.03
CA VAL A 36 10.44 -11.68 2.29
C VAL A 36 11.17 -11.12 3.51
N SER A 37 11.33 -9.79 3.60
CA SER A 37 11.92 -9.11 4.76
C SER A 37 11.21 -9.50 6.06
N SER A 38 9.87 -9.50 6.04
CA SER A 38 9.05 -9.86 7.19
C SER A 38 9.24 -11.31 7.62
N LEU A 39 9.25 -12.26 6.67
CA LEU A 39 9.43 -13.68 6.97
C LEU A 39 10.82 -13.96 7.51
N VAL A 40 11.86 -13.38 6.90
CA VAL A 40 13.24 -13.54 7.37
C VAL A 40 13.38 -13.00 8.79
N ASN A 41 12.90 -11.79 9.05
CA ASN A 41 13.03 -11.20 10.39
C ASN A 41 12.17 -11.95 11.43
N MET A 42 11.02 -12.52 11.03
CA MET A 42 10.20 -13.37 11.89
C MET A 42 10.94 -14.66 12.29
N PHE A 43 11.66 -15.29 11.36
CA PHE A 43 12.48 -16.46 11.67
C PHE A 43 13.64 -16.13 12.62
N ASP A 44 14.19 -14.91 12.53
CA ASP A 44 15.27 -14.45 13.40
C ASP A 44 14.77 -14.02 14.79
N ASN A 45 13.63 -13.31 14.87
CA ASN A 45 13.05 -12.84 16.13
C ASN A 45 11.52 -12.71 16.06
N LEU A 46 10.81 -13.78 16.41
CA LEU A 46 9.35 -13.82 16.37
C LEU A 46 8.65 -12.75 17.24
N GLU A 47 9.27 -12.34 18.35
CA GLU A 47 8.62 -11.44 19.32
C GLU A 47 8.61 -9.99 18.84
N THR A 48 9.69 -9.52 18.20
CA THR A 48 9.87 -8.10 17.86
C THR A 48 10.23 -7.85 16.40
N PHE A 49 10.00 -8.81 15.48
CA PHE A 49 10.41 -8.69 14.08
C PHE A 49 9.79 -7.52 13.30
N ARG A 50 8.81 -6.80 13.84
CA ARG A 50 8.21 -5.61 13.18
C ARG A 50 8.25 -4.36 14.05
N ASP A 51 8.87 -4.42 15.22
CA ASP A 51 8.96 -3.27 16.11
C ASP A 51 9.95 -2.24 15.59
N GLU A 52 11.05 -2.70 14.98
CA GLU A 52 12.03 -1.83 14.32
C GLU A 52 11.85 -1.86 12.81
N TYR A 53 11.77 -0.68 12.22
CA TYR A 53 11.61 -0.51 10.77
C TYR A 53 12.98 -0.56 10.08
N GLN A 54 13.45 -1.75 9.73
CA GLN A 54 14.71 -1.99 9.02
C GLN A 54 14.51 -2.35 7.53
N ASP A 55 13.41 -1.91 6.92
CA ASP A 55 13.10 -2.21 5.52
C ASP A 55 13.94 -1.38 4.53
N SER A 56 14.10 -1.89 3.31
CA SER A 56 14.84 -1.21 2.24
C SER A 56 14.17 0.10 1.80
N ASP A 57 14.95 1.02 1.23
CA ASP A 57 14.41 2.28 0.67
C ASP A 57 13.34 2.06 -0.41
N SER A 58 13.42 0.92 -1.11
CA SER A 58 12.44 0.46 -2.09
C SER A 58 11.07 0.21 -1.44
N ILE A 59 11.04 -0.51 -0.32
CA ILE A 59 9.84 -0.75 0.48
C ILE A 59 9.30 0.57 1.04
N ARG A 60 10.18 1.39 1.64
CA ARG A 60 9.80 2.67 2.24
C ARG A 60 9.10 3.58 1.23
N LYS A 61 9.72 3.79 0.07
CA LYS A 61 9.16 4.60 -1.01
C LYS A 61 7.84 4.03 -1.54
N GLY A 62 7.77 2.70 -1.74
CA GLY A 62 6.55 2.04 -2.20
C GLY A 62 5.37 2.22 -1.23
N VAL A 63 5.63 2.13 0.08
CA VAL A 63 4.63 2.39 1.13
C VAL A 63 4.18 3.85 1.13
N GLU A 64 5.12 4.81 1.05
CA GLU A 64 4.80 6.24 0.97
C GLU A 64 3.89 6.55 -0.22
N GLU A 65 4.21 6.04 -1.41
CA GLU A 65 3.42 6.22 -2.63
C GLU A 65 2.03 5.54 -2.53
N TRP A 66 1.98 4.34 -1.95
CA TRP A 66 0.72 3.63 -1.71
C TRP A 66 -0.20 4.40 -0.77
N HIS A 67 0.35 4.95 0.33
CA HIS A 67 -0.40 5.73 1.29
C HIS A 67 -0.97 7.01 0.64
N LEU A 68 -0.17 7.71 -0.16
CA LEU A 68 -0.62 8.88 -0.92
C LEU A 68 -1.71 8.53 -1.94
N SER A 69 -1.58 7.40 -2.63
CA SER A 69 -2.60 6.90 -3.55
C SER A 69 -3.92 6.59 -2.83
N ALA A 70 -3.85 5.96 -1.65
CA ALA A 70 -5.03 5.64 -0.85
C ALA A 70 -5.75 6.91 -0.36
N GLN A 71 -5.00 7.91 0.12
CA GLN A 71 -5.57 9.21 0.52
C GLN A 71 -6.28 9.91 -0.65
N ARG A 72 -5.67 9.91 -1.83
CA ARG A 72 -6.29 10.48 -3.04
C ARG A 72 -7.59 9.76 -3.40
N ALA A 73 -7.61 8.43 -3.33
CA ALA A 73 -8.81 7.65 -3.59
C ALA A 73 -9.93 7.95 -2.57
N GLN A 74 -9.58 8.10 -1.29
CA GLN A 74 -10.51 8.48 -0.23
C GLN A 74 -11.07 9.89 -0.44
N ALA A 75 -10.23 10.85 -0.79
CA ALA A 75 -10.66 12.23 -1.08
C ALA A 75 -11.59 12.29 -2.31
N ALA A 76 -11.31 11.52 -3.36
CA ALA A 76 -12.18 11.42 -4.53
C ALA A 76 -13.53 10.78 -4.20
N ALA A 77 -13.56 9.79 -3.29
CA ALA A 77 -14.79 9.15 -2.84
C ALA A 77 -15.65 10.03 -1.92
N ALA A 78 -15.05 10.99 -1.21
CA ALA A 78 -15.76 11.91 -0.33
C ALA A 78 -16.60 12.98 -1.06
N GLY A 79 -16.42 13.15 -2.38
CA GLY A 79 -17.11 14.17 -3.19
C GLY A 79 -16.74 15.61 -2.78
N PRO A 80 -17.11 16.64 -3.58
CA PRO A 80 -16.98 18.01 -3.13
C PRO A 80 -17.91 18.20 -1.92
N ALA A 81 -17.34 18.60 -0.78
CA ALA A 81 -18.12 19.07 0.37
C ALA A 81 -19.13 20.10 -0.14
N THR A 82 -20.40 19.72 -0.19
CA THR A 82 -21.46 20.65 -0.56
C THR A 82 -21.54 21.69 0.53
N THR A 83 -20.92 22.85 0.29
CA THR A 83 -21.18 24.11 0.99
C THR A 83 -22.62 24.52 0.66
N LYS A 84 -23.61 23.81 1.21
CA LYS A 84 -25.03 24.19 1.15
C LYS A 84 -25.44 25.07 2.34
N GLU A 85 -24.59 25.18 3.36
CA GLU A 85 -24.86 25.91 4.60
C GLU A 85 -24.57 27.43 4.51
N GLN A 86 -24.06 27.94 3.38
CA GLN A 86 -23.82 29.38 3.21
C GLN A 86 -24.92 30.11 2.42
N SER A 87 -25.89 29.40 1.84
CA SER A 87 -26.92 30.01 0.99
C SER A 87 -28.26 30.25 1.70
N LEU A 88 -28.49 29.68 2.89
CA LEU A 88 -29.73 29.91 3.65
C LEU A 88 -29.71 31.20 4.49
N GLY A 89 -28.54 31.78 4.76
CA GLY A 89 -28.42 32.99 5.59
C GLY A 89 -28.65 34.31 4.85
N LEU A 90 -28.83 34.31 3.52
CA LEU A 90 -28.98 35.55 2.73
C LEU A 90 -30.44 35.89 2.36
N LEU A 91 -31.40 34.99 2.62
CA LEU A 91 -32.81 35.22 2.31
C LEU A 91 -33.67 35.61 3.53
N GLU A 92 -33.12 35.55 4.75
CA GLU A 92 -33.80 35.98 5.99
C GLU A 92 -33.50 37.45 6.35
N GLN A 93 -33.25 38.31 5.36
CA GLN A 93 -33.16 39.78 5.58
C GLN A 93 -34.04 40.60 4.64
N VAL A 94 -34.99 39.95 3.94
CA VAL A 94 -36.01 40.64 3.15
C VAL A 94 -37.38 40.05 3.49
N GLU A 95 -37.86 40.32 4.71
CA GLU A 95 -39.28 40.50 4.98
C GLU A 95 -39.49 41.55 6.08
#